data_AF-A0A3N5VVX8-F1
#
_entry.id   AF-A0A3N5VVX8-F1
#
_cell.length_a   1.000
_cell.length_b   1.000
_cell.length_c   1.000
_cell.angle_alpha   90.00
_cell.angle_beta   90.00
_cell.angle_gamma   90.00
#
_symmetry.space_group_name_H-M   'P 1'
#
loop_
_entity.id
_entity.type
_entity.pdbx_description
1 polymer ?
#
loop_
_entity_poly.entity_id
_entity_poly.type
_entity_poly.pdbx_seq_one_letter_code
_entity_poly.pdbx_strand_id
1 'polypeptide(L)'
;MDSRNVTDQQQLLAELARTGSENRQESAVVISPGARVVGWAVKVKSHVAYNRYNVCAVVITVPGLTPIEIGEQMEAVNLAEPFLSQGTVAAGKYGIMCRVGEVNVFYAVP
;
A
#
# COMPACT_ATOMS: atom_id res chain seq x y z
N MET A 1 36.23 -38.32 12.16
CA MET A 1 35.61 -37.55 11.07
C MET A 1 34.24 -37.09 11.58
N ASP A 2 34.15 -35.95 12.26
CA ASP A 2 32.88 -35.42 12.79
C ASP A 2 32.91 -33.88 12.93
N SER A 3 33.54 -33.21 11.99
CA SER A 3 33.67 -31.74 11.99
C SER A 3 32.82 -31.06 10.92
N ARG A 4 32.05 -31.83 10.12
CA ARG A 4 31.21 -31.29 9.03
C ARG A 4 29.77 -31.03 9.46
N ASN A 5 29.24 -31.75 10.45
CA ASN A 5 27.85 -31.60 10.91
C ASN A 5 27.62 -30.34 11.76
N VAL A 6 28.60 -29.92 12.55
CA VAL A 6 28.47 -28.78 13.47
C VAL A 6 28.38 -27.45 12.70
N THR A 7 29.13 -27.32 11.61
CA THR A 7 29.14 -26.09 10.79
C THR A 7 27.82 -25.92 10.03
N ASP A 8 27.24 -26.99 9.50
CA ASP A 8 25.96 -26.94 8.79
C ASP A 8 24.79 -26.57 9.73
N GLN A 9 24.76 -27.11 10.95
CA GLN A 9 23.71 -26.75 11.92
C GLN A 9 23.84 -25.31 12.41
N GLN A 10 25.07 -24.82 12.60
CA GLN A 10 25.31 -23.42 12.99
C GLN A 10 25.01 -22.45 11.84
N GLN A 11 25.28 -22.83 10.59
CA GLN A 11 24.89 -22.04 9.43
C GLN A 11 23.37 -22.01 9.26
N LEU A 12 22.68 -23.15 9.42
CA LEU A 12 21.22 -23.21 9.37
C LEU A 12 20.57 -22.34 10.46
N LEU A 13 21.10 -22.39 11.70
CA LEU A 13 20.61 -21.58 12.81
C LEU A 13 20.91 -20.08 12.59
N ALA A 14 22.07 -19.73 12.03
CA ALA A 14 22.42 -18.36 11.70
C ALA A 14 21.60 -17.81 10.53
N GLU A 15 21.21 -18.66 9.58
CA GLU A 15 20.34 -18.31 8.46
C GLU A 15 18.90 -18.10 8.97
N LEU A 16 18.36 -19.01 9.78
CA LEU A 16 17.04 -18.87 10.42
C LEU A 16 16.94 -17.64 11.34
N ALA A 17 17.99 -17.33 12.09
CA ALA A 17 18.05 -16.13 12.94
C ALA A 17 18.07 -14.83 12.12
N ARG A 18 18.63 -14.86 10.90
CA ARG A 18 18.69 -13.70 10.01
C ARG A 18 17.39 -13.53 9.22
N THR A 19 16.75 -14.63 8.81
CA THR A 19 15.46 -14.60 8.10
C THR A 19 14.27 -14.32 9.03
N GLY A 20 14.41 -14.52 10.34
CA GLY A 20 13.33 -14.36 11.32
C GLY A 20 12.84 -12.93 11.58
N SER A 21 13.53 -11.90 11.08
CA SER A 21 13.22 -10.49 11.36
C SER A 21 12.85 -9.65 10.14
N GLU A 22 13.19 -10.09 8.92
CA GLU A 22 13.02 -9.24 7.73
C GLU A 22 11.63 -9.32 7.08
N ASN A 23 10.74 -10.22 7.53
CA ASN A 23 9.46 -10.40 6.84
C ASN A 23 8.24 -10.79 7.70
N ARG A 24 8.33 -10.63 9.02
CA ARG A 24 7.17 -10.86 9.91
C ARG A 24 6.71 -9.53 10.51
N GLN A 25 6.03 -8.76 9.67
CA GLN A 25 5.28 -7.59 10.11
C GLN A 25 3.93 -8.08 10.66
N GLU A 26 3.87 -8.33 11.97
CA GLU A 26 2.58 -8.53 12.64
C GLU A 26 1.90 -7.17 12.80
N SER A 27 1.09 -6.79 11.80
CA SER A 27 0.21 -5.62 11.90
C SER A 27 -1.11 -6.05 12.54
N ALA A 28 -1.25 -5.78 13.84
CA ALA A 28 -2.51 -5.99 14.55
C ALA A 28 -3.41 -4.75 14.34
N VAL A 29 -4.44 -4.86 13.50
CA VAL A 29 -5.48 -3.83 13.39
C VAL A 29 -6.60 -4.16 14.37
N VAL A 30 -6.76 -3.31 15.39
CA VAL A 30 -7.92 -3.37 16.28
C VAL A 30 -9.09 -2.68 15.57
N ILE A 31 -10.05 -3.47 15.07
CA ILE A 31 -11.33 -2.94 14.57
C ILE A 31 -12.28 -2.84 15.77
N SER A 32 -12.30 -1.69 16.43
CA SER A 32 -13.27 -1.39 17.48
C SER A 32 -14.48 -0.64 16.90
N PRO A 33 -15.70 -0.87 17.41
CA PRO A 33 -16.84 0.00 17.15
C PRO A 33 -16.51 1.42 17.64
N GLY A 34 -16.10 2.31 16.73
CA GLY A 34 -15.64 3.67 17.04
C GLY A 34 -14.32 4.07 16.38
N ALA A 35 -13.56 3.12 15.82
CA ALA A 35 -12.37 3.43 15.03
C ALA A 35 -12.77 4.20 13.76
N ARG A 36 -12.45 5.49 13.70
CA ARG A 36 -12.70 6.33 12.52
C ARG A 36 -11.58 6.09 11.50
N VAL A 37 -11.92 5.42 10.41
CA VAL A 37 -11.07 5.43 9.22
C VAL A 37 -11.14 6.83 8.61
N VAL A 38 -10.02 7.54 8.56
CA VAL A 38 -9.93 8.83 7.86
C VAL A 38 -9.77 8.54 6.37
N GLY A 39 -10.63 9.17 5.57
CA GLY A 39 -10.58 9.11 4.11
C GLY A 39 -10.16 10.45 3.52
N TRP A 40 -9.39 10.41 2.44
CA TRP A 40 -8.94 11.59 1.69
C TRP A 40 -9.39 11.47 0.23
N ALA A 41 -9.74 12.60 -0.38
CA ALA A 41 -9.86 12.66 -1.83
C ALA A 41 -8.46 12.64 -2.44
N VAL A 42 -8.27 11.85 -3.50
CA VAL A 42 -7.01 11.75 -4.22
C VAL A 42 -7.23 11.85 -5.72
N LYS A 43 -6.19 12.22 -6.45
CA LYS A 43 -6.12 12.21 -7.90
C LYS A 43 -5.02 11.27 -8.37
N VAL A 44 -5.33 10.40 -9.32
CA VAL A 44 -4.36 9.50 -9.94
C VAL A 44 -3.39 10.31 -10.79
N LYS A 45 -2.10 10.11 -10.57
CA LYS A 45 -1.00 10.80 -11.28
C LYS A 45 -0.41 9.93 -12.36
N SER A 46 -0.14 8.67 -12.04
CA SER A 46 0.37 7.69 -12.99
C SER A 46 0.10 6.28 -12.52
N HIS A 47 0.15 5.34 -13.46
CA HIS A 47 0.17 3.92 -13.18
C HIS A 47 1.59 3.48 -12.76
N VAL A 48 1.70 2.54 -11.82
CA VAL A 48 2.98 1.94 -11.39
C VAL A 48 3.10 0.51 -11.92
N ALA A 49 2.37 -0.43 -11.31
CA ALA A 49 2.36 -1.85 -11.65
C ALA A 49 1.08 -2.49 -11.11
N TYR A 50 0.51 -3.47 -11.81
CA TYR A 50 -0.72 -4.14 -11.40
C TYR A 50 -1.84 -3.13 -11.06
N ASN A 51 -2.54 -3.27 -9.94
CA ASN A 51 -3.53 -2.31 -9.49
C ASN A 51 -2.94 -1.19 -8.60
N ARG A 52 -1.64 -0.87 -8.72
CA ARG A 52 -0.97 0.16 -7.93
C ARG A 52 -0.66 1.41 -8.76
N TYR A 53 -0.89 2.56 -8.14
CA TYR A 53 -0.82 3.88 -8.78
C TYR A 53 -0.10 4.88 -7.90
N ASN A 54 0.53 5.87 -8.52
CA ASN A 54 0.88 7.11 -7.85
C ASN A 54 -0.37 7.97 -7.78
N VAL A 55 -0.71 8.43 -6.58
CA VAL A 55 -1.82 9.33 -6.32
C VAL A 55 -1.33 10.54 -5.55
N CYS A 56 -2.04 11.65 -5.64
CA CYS A 56 -1.80 12.85 -4.84
C CYS A 56 -3.08 13.25 -4.13
N ALA A 57 -2.99 13.66 -2.87
CA ALA A 57 -4.13 14.14 -2.12
C ALA A 57 -4.67 15.43 -2.76
N VAL A 58 -5.99 15.60 -2.74
CA VAL A 58 -6.63 16.81 -3.26
C VAL A 58 -7.62 17.38 -2.26
N VAL A 59 -7.75 18.70 -2.26
CA VAL A 59 -8.79 19.43 -1.53
C VAL A 59 -9.88 19.79 -2.52
N ILE A 60 -11.09 19.32 -2.24
CA ILE A 60 -12.31 19.76 -2.92
C ILE A 60 -12.71 21.09 -2.29
N THR A 61 -12.75 22.15 -3.09
CA THR A 61 -13.02 23.51 -2.61
C THR A 61 -14.47 23.89 -2.92
N VAL A 62 -14.68 24.93 -3.73
CA VAL A 62 -16.01 25.39 -4.12
C VAL A 62 -16.55 24.57 -5.31
N PRO A 63 -17.88 24.38 -5.39
CA PRO A 63 -18.49 23.70 -6.53
C PRO A 63 -18.09 24.35 -7.88
N GLY A 64 -17.80 23.52 -8.87
CA GLY A 64 -17.46 23.96 -10.23
C GLY A 64 -15.99 24.31 -10.47
N LEU A 65 -15.13 24.25 -9.45
CA LEU A 65 -13.68 24.37 -9.61
C LEU A 65 -12.98 23.02 -9.52
N THR A 66 -11.84 22.92 -10.22
CA THR A 66 -10.98 21.75 -10.17
C THR A 66 -10.35 21.62 -8.77
N PRO A 67 -10.35 20.42 -8.16
CA PRO A 67 -9.67 20.17 -6.90
C PRO A 67 -8.18 20.53 -6.93
N ILE A 68 -7.68 21.06 -5.80
CA ILE A 68 -6.29 21.50 -5.65
C ILE A 68 -5.47 20.34 -5.10
N GLU A 69 -4.37 19.99 -5.77
CA GLU A 69 -3.42 18.97 -5.31
C GLU A 69 -2.59 19.49 -4.13
N ILE A 70 -2.41 18.66 -3.09
CA ILE A 70 -1.68 19.00 -1.87
C ILE A 70 -0.70 17.88 -1.48
N GLY A 71 0.49 18.29 -1.03
CA GLY A 71 1.54 17.36 -0.61
C GLY A 71 2.19 16.60 -1.75
N GLU A 72 2.95 15.57 -1.39
CA GLU A 72 3.70 14.75 -2.33
C GLU A 72 2.85 13.61 -2.91
N GLN A 73 3.33 13.05 -4.02
CA GLN A 73 2.74 11.83 -4.57
C GLN A 73 3.05 10.63 -3.66
N MET A 74 2.11 9.69 -3.59
CA MET A 74 2.26 8.47 -2.83
C MET A 74 1.67 7.29 -3.60
N GLU A 75 2.23 6.10 -3.38
CA GLU A 75 1.67 4.89 -3.95
C GLU A 75 0.41 4.45 -3.19
N ALA A 76 -0.61 4.06 -3.94
CA ALA A 76 -1.82 3.45 -3.40
C ALA A 76 -2.34 2.32 -4.31
N VAL A 77 -2.96 1.33 -3.69
CA VAL A 77 -3.57 0.18 -4.37
C VAL A 77 -5.03 0.45 -4.65
N ASN A 78 -5.46 0.28 -5.90
CA ASN A 78 -6.86 0.42 -6.29
C ASN A 78 -7.64 -0.86 -5.98
N LEU A 79 -8.66 -0.74 -5.14
CA LEU A 79 -9.53 -1.86 -4.74
C LEU A 79 -10.62 -2.17 -5.77
N ALA A 80 -10.83 -1.31 -6.77
CA ALA A 80 -11.81 -1.54 -7.83
C ALA A 80 -11.30 -2.49 -8.94
N GLU A 81 -10.01 -2.82 -8.94
CA GLU A 81 -9.36 -3.61 -9.98
C GLU A 81 -8.74 -4.90 -9.41
N PRO A 82 -8.64 -5.98 -10.23
CA PRO A 82 -7.98 -7.20 -9.80
C PRO A 82 -6.49 -6.99 -9.47
N PHE A 83 -6.03 -7.58 -8.36
CA PHE A 83 -4.67 -7.42 -7.85
C PHE A 83 -3.58 -8.01 -8.76
N LEU A 84 -3.94 -8.98 -9.61
CA LEU A 84 -3.01 -9.67 -10.50
C LEU A 84 -3.04 -9.13 -11.93
N SER A 85 -3.85 -8.11 -12.21
CA SER A 85 -4.02 -7.53 -13.53
C SER A 85 -3.38 -6.15 -13.60
N GLN A 86 -2.95 -5.77 -14.79
CA GLN A 86 -2.51 -4.40 -15.04
C GLN A 86 -3.71 -3.45 -14.91
N GLY A 87 -3.53 -2.44 -14.09
CA GLY A 87 -4.49 -1.39 -13.86
C GLY A 87 -4.74 -0.53 -15.10
N THR A 88 -5.95 0.00 -15.19
CA THR A 88 -6.54 0.69 -16.34
C THR A 88 -7.08 2.07 -15.98
N VAL A 89 -7.01 2.48 -14.71
CA VAL A 89 -7.44 3.83 -14.29
C VAL A 89 -6.52 4.88 -14.92
N ALA A 90 -7.12 5.78 -15.68
CA ALA A 90 -6.40 6.87 -16.33
C ALA A 90 -5.88 7.92 -15.32
N ALA A 91 -4.74 8.52 -15.64
CA ALA A 91 -4.25 9.70 -14.93
C ALA A 91 -5.29 10.84 -14.96
N GLY A 92 -5.42 11.56 -13.86
CA GLY A 92 -6.42 12.61 -13.68
C GLY A 92 -7.73 12.15 -13.07
N LYS A 93 -7.98 10.83 -12.97
CA LYS A 93 -9.16 10.30 -12.27
C LYS A 93 -9.09 10.56 -10.77
N TYR A 94 -10.23 10.87 -10.17
CA TYR A 94 -10.34 11.08 -8.73
C TYR A 94 -10.83 9.80 -8.03
N GLY A 95 -10.40 9.61 -6.80
CA GLY A 95 -10.81 8.50 -5.95
C GLY A 95 -10.81 8.89 -4.47
N ILE A 96 -11.28 7.97 -3.64
CA ILE A 96 -11.21 8.09 -2.18
C ILE A 96 -10.12 7.13 -1.70
N MET A 97 -9.17 7.64 -0.94
CA MET A 97 -8.09 6.88 -0.34
C MET A 97 -8.30 6.74 1.17
N CYS A 98 -7.95 5.59 1.73
CA CYS A 98 -7.80 5.39 3.16
C CYS A 98 -6.54 4.56 3.44
N ARG A 99 -6.16 4.50 4.72
CA ARG A 99 -5.05 3.68 5.21
C ARG A 99 -5.62 2.37 5.76
N VAL A 100 -5.16 1.23 5.26
CA VAL A 100 -5.50 -0.11 5.78
C VAL A 100 -4.20 -0.75 6.29
N GLY A 101 -4.04 -0.81 7.60
CA GLY A 101 -2.77 -1.16 8.23
C GLY A 101 -1.66 -0.21 7.77
N GLU A 102 -0.66 -0.76 7.07
CA GLU A 102 0.44 0.02 6.49
C GLU A 102 0.35 0.21 4.98
N VAL A 103 -0.83 0.01 4.38
CA VAL A 103 -1.03 0.16 2.94
C VAL A 103 -2.00 1.31 2.65
N ASN A 104 -1.63 2.16 1.70
CA ASN A 104 -2.58 3.12 1.13
C ASN A 104 -3.43 2.38 0.12
N VAL A 105 -4.74 2.44 0.31
CA VAL A 105 -5.70 1.86 -0.62
C VAL A 105 -6.63 2.96 -1.08
N PHE A 106 -7.02 2.93 -2.34
CA PHE A 106 -8.02 3.84 -2.86
C PHE A 106 -9.04 3.09 -3.70
N TYR A 107 -10.15 3.74 -3.96
CA TYR A 107 -11.20 3.22 -4.81
C TYR A 107 -11.47 4.19 -5.95
N ALA A 108 -11.23 3.73 -7.18
CA ALA A 108 -11.65 4.39 -8.41
C ALA A 108 -11.95 3.32 -9.47
N VAL A 109 -13.19 3.26 -9.93
CA VAL A 109 -13.54 2.41 -11.08
C VAL A 109 -12.78 2.95 -12.32
N PRO A 110 -12.25 2.11 -13.22
CA PRO A 110 -11.63 2.53 -14.49
C PRO A 110 -12.46 3.54 -15.29
#